data_AF-A0AA37WUK8-F1
#
_entry.id   AF-A0AA37WUK8-F1
#
_cell.length_a   1.000
_cell.length_b   1.000
_cell.length_c   1.000
_cell.angle_alpha   90.00
_cell.angle_beta   90.00
_cell.angle_gamma   90.00
#
_symmetry.space_group_name_H-M   'P 1'
#
loop_
_entity.id
_entity.type
_entity.pdbx_description
1 polymer ?
#
loop_
_entity_poly.entity_id
_entity_poly.type
_entity_poly.pdbx_seq_one_letter_code
_entity_poly.pdbx_strand_id
1 'polypeptide(L)'
;MTRALYTISPERQRAFRSAVVAVRDDRADDVILDAWEILSIGRATIDSTATLDVYAIAEERMAVLPAGERAKVEAALLGGPA
;
A
#
# COMPACT_ATOMS: atom_id res chain seq x y z
N MET A 1 15.55 -6.38 13.99
CA MET A 1 14.35 -6.57 13.15
C MET A 1 14.46 -5.68 11.93
N THR A 2 14.66 -6.26 10.75
CA THR A 2 14.64 -5.54 9.47
C THR A 2 13.18 -5.17 9.17
N ARG A 3 12.87 -3.89 9.01
CA ARG A 3 11.48 -3.48 8.72
C ARG A 3 11.15 -3.89 7.28
N ALA A 4 10.01 -4.56 7.08
CA ALA A 4 9.64 -5.18 5.80
C ALA A 4 9.66 -4.19 4.61
N LEU A 5 9.26 -2.94 4.81
CA LEU A 5 9.35 -1.92 3.76
C LEU A 5 10.79 -1.70 3.25
N TYR A 6 11.83 -1.90 4.07
CA TYR A 6 13.22 -1.72 3.63
C TYR A 6 13.81 -2.94 2.93
N THR A 7 13.07 -4.05 2.81
CA THR A 7 13.53 -5.25 2.08
C THR A 7 13.17 -5.21 0.60
N ILE A 8 12.27 -4.30 0.19
CA ILE A 8 11.88 -4.08 -1.21
C ILE A 8 12.68 -2.95 -1.86
N SER A 9 12.62 -2.85 -3.20
CA SER A 9 13.37 -1.85 -3.96
C SER A 9 13.01 -0.41 -3.54
N PRO A 10 13.96 0.56 -3.60
CA PRO A 10 13.71 1.95 -3.24
C PRO A 10 12.56 2.61 -4.03
N GLU A 11 12.33 2.17 -5.26
CA GLU A 11 11.22 2.64 -6.10
C GLU A 11 9.87 2.21 -5.52
N ARG A 12 9.73 0.93 -5.16
CA ARG A 12 8.52 0.42 -4.50
C ARG A 12 8.29 1.08 -3.15
N GLN A 13 9.36 1.35 -2.39
CA GLN A 13 9.26 2.12 -1.14
C GLN A 13 8.71 3.53 -1.35
N ARG A 14 9.19 4.23 -2.39
CA ARG A 14 8.73 5.58 -2.72
C ARG A 14 7.27 5.57 -3.17
N ALA A 15 6.89 4.63 -4.03
CA ALA A 15 5.51 4.46 -4.47
C ALA A 15 4.57 4.26 -3.28
N PHE A 16 4.90 3.34 -2.38
CA PHE A 16 4.09 3.07 -1.20
C PHE A 16 3.94 4.27 -0.27
N ARG A 17 5.05 4.98 0.00
CA ARG A 17 5.01 6.22 0.79
C ARG A 17 4.15 7.28 0.12
N SER A 18 4.24 7.40 -1.20
CA SER A 18 3.43 8.33 -1.98
C SER A 18 1.95 7.99 -1.90
N ALA A 19 1.58 6.70 -2.00
CA ALA A 19 0.18 6.27 -1.86
C ALA A 19 -0.39 6.57 -0.47
N VAL A 20 0.39 6.32 0.60
CA VAL A 20 -0.01 6.68 1.97
C VAL A 20 -0.17 8.18 2.15
N VAL A 21 0.76 8.99 1.63
CA VAL A 21 0.66 10.46 1.68
C VAL A 21 -0.53 10.96 0.86
N ALA A 22 -0.81 10.37 -0.30
CA ALA A 22 -1.94 10.76 -1.13
C ALA A 22 -3.27 10.58 -0.39
N VAL A 23 -3.46 9.48 0.33
CA VAL A 23 -4.68 9.28 1.14
C VAL A 23 -4.77 10.30 2.28
N ARG A 24 -3.67 10.54 2.99
CA ARG A 24 -3.62 11.52 4.10
C ARG A 24 -3.96 12.94 3.66
N ASP A 25 -3.42 13.32 2.51
CA ASP A 25 -3.59 14.66 1.95
C ASP A 25 -4.90 14.82 1.15
N ASP A 26 -5.76 13.79 1.08
CA ASP A 26 -6.98 13.79 0.27
C ASP A 26 -6.72 13.96 -1.25
N ARG A 27 -5.59 13.42 -1.72
CA ARG A 27 -5.10 13.49 -3.11
C ARG A 27 -4.96 12.13 -3.78
N ALA A 28 -5.43 11.06 -3.14
CA ALA A 28 -5.42 9.71 -3.72
C ALA A 28 -6.43 9.64 -4.88
N ASP A 29 -6.00 9.02 -5.98
CA ASP A 29 -6.92 8.65 -7.05
C ASP A 29 -7.73 7.40 -6.69
N ASP A 30 -8.76 7.11 -7.49
CA ASP A 30 -9.65 5.97 -7.27
C ASP A 30 -8.90 4.64 -7.27
N VAL A 31 -7.82 4.51 -8.06
CA VAL A 31 -7.01 3.28 -8.14
C VAL A 31 -6.31 3.00 -6.81
N ILE A 32 -5.75 4.02 -6.18
CA ILE A 32 -5.14 3.91 -4.85
C ILE A 32 -6.20 3.61 -3.80
N LEU A 33 -7.35 4.29 -3.85
CA LEU A 33 -8.44 4.08 -2.88
C LEU A 33 -9.01 2.66 -2.97
N ASP A 34 -9.29 2.17 -4.18
CA ASP A 34 -9.75 0.80 -4.43
C ASP A 34 -8.75 -0.23 -3.90
N ALA A 35 -7.44 0.00 -4.08
CA ALA A 35 -6.41 -0.89 -3.59
C ALA A 35 -6.38 -0.98 -2.05
N TRP A 36 -6.59 0.14 -1.35
CA TRP A 36 -6.72 0.13 0.11
C TRP A 36 -8.01 -0.54 0.59
N GLU A 37 -9.11 -0.37 -0.15
CA GLU A 37 -10.39 -1.03 0.12
C GLU A 37 -10.30 -2.55 -0.03
N ILE A 38 -9.65 -3.05 -1.09
CA ILE A 38 -9.40 -4.49 -1.30
C ILE A 38 -8.63 -5.07 -0.11
N LEU A 39 -7.66 -4.33 0.45
CA LEU A 39 -6.92 -4.76 1.65
C LEU A 39 -7.72 -4.60 2.95
N SER A 40 -8.91 -4.00 2.89
CA SER A 40 -9.74 -3.58 4.02
C SER A 40 -8.96 -2.70 5.01
N ILE A 41 -8.16 -1.78 4.48
CA ILE A 41 -7.40 -0.78 5.25
C ILE A 41 -8.09 0.57 5.06
N GLY A 42 -8.84 1.00 6.07
CA GLY A 42 -9.55 2.27 6.03
C GLY A 42 -8.62 3.48 6.22
N ARG A 43 -9.10 4.65 5.79
CA ARG A 43 -8.41 5.95 5.96
C ARG A 43 -8.00 6.23 7.40
N ALA A 44 -8.87 5.93 8.38
CA ALA A 44 -8.55 6.12 9.80
C ALA A 44 -7.27 5.38 10.21
N THR A 45 -7.09 4.14 9.73
CA THR A 45 -5.85 3.37 9.95
C THR A 45 -4.66 4.04 9.28
N ILE A 46 -4.81 4.50 8.04
CA ILE A 46 -3.73 5.15 7.28
C ILE A 46 -3.30 6.47 7.96
N ASP A 47 -4.23 7.23 8.50
CA ASP A 47 -3.96 8.52 9.16
C ASP A 47 -3.29 8.35 10.53
N SER A 48 -3.71 7.37 11.33
CA SER A 48 -3.23 7.18 12.69
C SER A 48 -2.00 6.28 12.83
N THR A 49 -1.62 5.55 11.78
CA THR A 49 -0.61 4.49 11.83
C THR A 49 0.68 4.90 11.13
N ALA A 50 1.85 4.57 11.67
CA ALA A 50 3.10 4.87 10.99
C ALA A 50 3.18 4.12 9.64
N THR A 51 3.71 4.75 8.59
CA THR A 51 3.76 4.17 7.24
C THR A 51 4.41 2.78 7.18
N LEU A 52 5.37 2.50 8.06
CA LEU A 52 6.02 1.20 8.15
C LEU A 52 5.09 0.11 8.65
N ASP A 53 4.22 0.44 9.61
CA ASP A 53 3.24 -0.49 10.16
C ASP A 53 2.06 -0.66 9.20
N VAL A 54 1.68 0.41 8.47
CA VAL A 54 0.73 0.30 7.34
C VAL A 54 1.25 -0.67 6.27
N TYR A 55 2.56 -0.64 5.97
CA TYR A 55 3.16 -1.58 5.02
C TYR A 55 3.09 -3.02 5.53
N ALA A 56 3.40 -3.26 6.81
CA ALA A 56 3.32 -4.61 7.39
C ALA A 56 1.89 -5.18 7.30
N ILE A 57 0.89 -4.37 7.64
CA ILE A 57 -0.52 -4.76 7.50
C ILE A 57 -0.87 -5.03 6.04
N ALA A 58 -0.47 -4.15 5.12
CA ALA A 58 -0.72 -4.33 3.70
C ALA A 58 -0.06 -5.61 3.15
N GLU A 59 1.16 -5.92 3.57
CA GLU A 59 1.89 -7.14 3.19
C GLU A 59 1.16 -8.41 3.65
N GLU A 60 0.70 -8.44 4.90
CA GLU A 60 -0.09 -9.55 5.45
C GLU A 60 -1.39 -9.76 4.67
N ARG A 61 -2.09 -8.67 4.32
CA ARG A 61 -3.34 -8.72 3.57
C ARG A 61 -3.11 -9.11 2.11
N MET A 62 -2.05 -8.61 1.46
CA MET A 62 -1.69 -9.00 0.09
C MET A 62 -1.31 -10.48 -0.01
N ALA A 63 -0.75 -11.08 1.04
CA ALA A 63 -0.34 -12.48 1.05
C ALA A 63 -1.51 -13.47 0.90
N VAL A 64 -2.72 -13.07 1.28
CA VAL A 64 -3.94 -13.91 1.19
C VAL A 64 -4.82 -13.61 -0.01
N LEU A 65 -4.49 -12.59 -0.81
CA LEU A 65 -5.25 -12.24 -2.01
C LEU A 65 -5.01 -13.26 -3.15
N PRO A 66 -6.01 -13.51 -4.01
CA PRO A 66 -5.82 -14.19 -5.28
C PRO A 66 -4.73 -13.49 -6.12
N ALA A 67 -3.94 -14.25 -6.88
CA ALA A 67 -2.78 -13.71 -7.61
C ALA A 67 -3.12 -12.51 -8.53
N GLY A 68 -4.30 -12.54 -9.17
CA GLY A 68 -4.76 -11.45 -10.04
C GLY A 68 -5.11 -10.17 -9.27
N GLU A 69 -5.74 -10.28 -8.11
CA GLU A 69 -6.06 -9.13 -7.25
C GLU A 69 -4.80 -8.58 -6.59
N ARG A 70 -3.93 -9.47 -6.10
CA ARG A 70 -2.63 -9.12 -5.55
C ARG A 70 -1.81 -8.30 -6.54
N ALA A 71 -1.73 -8.72 -7.81
CA ALA A 71 -0.98 -8.00 -8.83
C ALA A 71 -1.52 -6.57 -9.06
N LYS A 72 -2.85 -6.39 -9.05
CA LYS A 72 -3.48 -5.06 -9.16
C LYS A 72 -3.14 -4.16 -7.97
N VAL A 73 -3.25 -4.70 -6.75
CA VAL A 73 -2.92 -3.96 -5.52
C VAL A 73 -1.44 -3.60 -5.48
N GLU A 74 -0.55 -4.52 -5.85
CA GLU A 74 0.89 -4.25 -5.92
C GLU A 74 1.20 -3.16 -6.96
N ALA A 75 0.55 -3.18 -8.13
CA ALA A 75 0.74 -2.14 -9.14
C ALA A 75 0.29 -0.77 -8.64
N ALA A 76 -0.88 -0.69 -7.98
CA ALA A 76 -1.43 0.54 -7.44
C ALA A 76 -0.60 1.13 -6.28
N LEU A 77 -0.20 0.30 -5.32
CA LEU A 77 0.44 0.77 -4.09
C LEU A 77 1.97 0.76 -4.14
N LEU A 78 2.58 -0.16 -4.90
CA LEU A 78 4.03 -0.35 -4.95
C LEU A 78 4.63 0.10 -6.28
N GLY A 79 3.80 0.49 -7.25
CA GLY A 79 4.24 0.78 -8.60
C GLY A 79 4.48 -0.50 -9.40
N GLY A 80 3.94 -0.50 -10.62
CA GLY A 80 4.13 -1.55 -11.62
C GLY A 80 3.94 -0.96 -13.02
N PRO A 81 4.28 -1.70 -14.07
CA PRO A 81 3.90 -1.29 -15.42
C PRO A 81 2.37 -1.20 -15.48
N ALA A 82 1.87 -0.01 -15.83
CA ALA A 82 0.46 0.23 -16.11
C ALA A 82 -0.02 -0.63 -17.28
#